data_AF-A0A0E1W2C4-F1
#
_entry.id   AF-A0A0E1W2C4-F1
#
_cell.length_a   1.000
_cell.length_b   1.000
_cell.length_c   1.000
_cell.angle_alpha   90.00
_cell.angle_beta   90.00
_cell.angle_gamma   90.00
#
_symmetry.space_group_name_H-M   'P 1'
#
loop_
_entity.id
_entity.type
_entity.pdbx_description
1 polymer ?
#
loop_
_entity_poly.entity_id
_entity_poly.type
_entity_poly.pdbx_seq_one_letter_code
_entity_poly.pdbx_strand_id
1 'polypeptide(L)'
;MNPSAAVFSSAAARAASACPGLVRIVAARDGGLCRIKLPGGALTAAQARAVAAVARAFGSGVIEATNRANLQVRGVKAGREASASRALIDAGLGPLMDGASAASLEACAAARDDVRNVMLSPTAGRDPDALVDSAALAARLLAMLQTEPRCAALSPKFSVLLDGGERLAALDHPHDIWLSALRDAHGAPVDTQFAIGLAGCPPVDGGQAAPGAPCAGALAAVAPEHAVECVRALVTSFVELAPAGATRMRELLATCPPDAFLSHVESKLSESKQPFALRRDAHLAGWRRARVDAALRLGILPERDPARCAVGAQPPLGRLDAAALEALAALADTHGDGTLRITPWQGVMLPAVARAAAPEALARLAALGFV
;
A
#
# COMPACT_ATOMS: atom_id res chain seq x y z
N MET A 1 37.82 -4.67 21.94
CA MET A 1 37.70 -3.38 21.25
C MET A 1 36.29 -3.29 20.70
N ASN A 2 35.51 -2.34 21.20
CA ASN A 2 34.07 -2.20 20.96
C ASN A 2 33.85 -1.41 19.66
N PRO A 3 33.21 -1.94 18.60
CA PRO A 3 32.81 -1.17 17.45
C PRO A 3 31.32 -0.83 17.58
N SER A 4 31.00 0.13 18.44
CA SER A 4 29.65 0.71 18.52
C SER A 4 29.79 2.22 18.65
N ALA A 5 30.04 2.87 17.51
CA ALA A 5 29.93 4.32 17.30
C ALA A 5 30.26 4.67 15.83
N ALA A 6 29.53 4.11 14.87
CA ALA A 6 29.47 4.75 13.55
C ALA A 6 28.40 5.84 13.63
N VAL A 7 28.87 7.04 13.96
CA VAL A 7 28.10 8.28 14.04
C VAL A 7 27.33 8.49 12.74
N PHE A 8 26.00 8.51 12.83
CA PHE A 8 25.10 8.91 11.76
C PHE A 8 25.47 10.32 11.28
N SER A 9 26.06 10.44 10.09
CA SER A 9 26.20 11.73 9.43
C SER A 9 24.81 12.19 8.97
N SER A 10 24.21 13.09 9.76
CA SER A 10 22.88 13.69 9.53
C SER A 10 22.79 14.60 8.30
N ALA A 11 23.88 14.75 7.53
CA ALA A 11 23.94 15.68 6.41
C ALA A 11 23.26 15.14 5.13
N ALA A 12 23.23 13.82 4.90
CA ALA A 12 22.64 13.23 3.70
C ALA A 12 21.12 13.04 3.75
N ALA A 13 20.50 13.15 4.93
CA ALA A 13 19.07 12.93 5.15
C ALA A 13 18.19 14.20 5.07
N ARG A 14 18.75 15.37 4.72
CA ARG A 14 18.06 16.67 4.81
C ARG A 14 17.60 17.30 3.50
N ALA A 15 17.51 16.55 2.40
CA ALA A 15 16.68 17.00 1.29
C ALA A 15 15.22 16.82 1.69
N ALA A 16 14.58 17.87 2.19
CA ALA A 16 13.16 17.87 2.50
C ALA A 16 12.39 17.37 1.27
N SER A 17 11.88 16.14 1.34
CA SER A 17 11.05 15.58 0.28
C SER A 17 9.93 16.56 -0.08
N ALA A 18 9.84 16.95 -1.35
CA ALA A 18 8.77 17.79 -1.89
C ALA A 18 7.43 17.01 -2.01
N CYS A 19 7.37 15.76 -1.55
CA CYS A 19 6.15 14.96 -1.59
C CYS A 19 5.17 15.43 -0.52
N PRO A 20 3.88 15.63 -0.88
CA PRO A 20 2.86 15.96 0.11
C PRO A 20 2.55 14.76 1.01
N GLY A 21 2.31 15.07 2.27
CA GLY A 21 1.90 14.15 3.33
C GLY A 21 0.88 14.81 4.25
N LEU A 22 0.55 14.16 5.35
CA LEU A 22 -0.38 14.69 6.34
C LEU A 22 0.27 15.72 7.24
N VAL A 23 1.52 15.49 7.67
CA VAL A 23 2.26 16.46 8.49
C VAL A 23 3.00 17.50 7.63
N ARG A 24 2.98 17.31 6.32
CA ARG A 24 3.61 18.19 5.33
C ARG A 24 2.65 18.49 4.18
N ILE A 25 1.82 19.50 4.36
CA ILE A 25 0.93 20.01 3.31
C ILE A 25 1.76 20.87 2.37
N VAL A 26 1.80 20.50 1.09
CA VAL A 26 2.62 21.17 0.06
C VAL A 26 1.73 22.12 -0.72
N ALA A 27 2.25 23.31 -1.05
CA ALA A 27 1.53 24.28 -1.86
C ALA A 27 1.22 23.75 -3.27
N ALA A 28 -0.02 23.92 -3.72
CA ALA A 28 -0.46 23.71 -5.09
C ALA A 28 -1.22 24.95 -5.59
N ARG A 29 -1.55 24.97 -6.89
CA ARG A 29 -2.18 26.13 -7.54
C ARG A 29 -3.52 26.53 -6.92
N ASP A 30 -4.26 25.57 -6.38
CA ASP A 30 -5.59 25.76 -5.78
C ASP A 30 -5.56 25.81 -4.24
N GLY A 31 -4.37 25.83 -3.63
CA GLY A 31 -4.14 25.77 -2.18
C GLY A 31 -3.30 24.56 -1.79
N GLY A 32 -3.14 24.31 -0.50
CA GLY A 32 -2.34 23.20 0.00
C GLY A 32 -2.91 21.84 -0.40
N LEU A 33 -2.02 20.89 -0.70
CA LEU A 33 -2.34 19.50 -0.99
C LEU A 33 -1.97 18.62 0.21
N CYS A 34 -2.98 18.01 0.82
CA CYS A 34 -2.83 17.15 1.99
C CYS A 34 -3.12 15.71 1.61
N ARG A 35 -2.19 14.79 1.90
CA ARG A 35 -2.37 13.36 1.64
C ARG A 35 -2.52 12.63 2.96
N ILE A 36 -3.55 11.81 3.10
CA ILE A 36 -3.82 11.07 4.34
C ILE A 36 -3.03 9.76 4.41
N LYS A 37 -2.98 9.14 5.60
CA LYS A 37 -2.63 7.74 5.73
C LYS A 37 -3.87 6.89 5.61
N LEU A 38 -3.80 5.93 4.69
CA LEU A 38 -4.90 5.01 4.43
C LEU A 38 -4.36 3.59 4.23
N PRO A 39 -4.04 2.88 5.33
CA PRO A 39 -3.56 1.49 5.29
C PRO A 39 -4.43 0.61 4.39
N GLY A 40 -3.84 0.02 3.34
CA GLY A 40 -4.55 -0.86 2.40
C GLY A 40 -5.70 -0.19 1.64
N GLY A 41 -5.81 1.14 1.66
CA GLY A 41 -6.95 1.85 1.10
C GLY A 41 -8.24 1.73 1.91
N ALA A 42 -8.18 1.22 3.14
CA ALA A 42 -9.32 1.02 4.01
C ALA A 42 -9.69 2.28 4.81
N LEU A 43 -10.96 2.66 4.75
CA LEU A 43 -11.52 3.79 5.48
C LEU A 43 -12.76 3.32 6.25
N THR A 44 -12.91 3.71 7.51
CA THR A 44 -14.21 3.57 8.20
C THR A 44 -15.15 4.69 7.76
N ALA A 45 -16.46 4.50 7.91
CA ALA A 45 -17.45 5.53 7.61
C ALA A 45 -17.23 6.79 8.48
N ALA A 46 -16.81 6.62 9.74
CA ALA A 46 -16.43 7.74 10.61
C ALA A 46 -15.22 8.52 10.06
N GLN A 47 -14.19 7.81 9.59
CA GLN A 47 -13.02 8.44 8.96
C GLN A 47 -13.39 9.13 7.65
N ALA A 48 -14.27 8.55 6.84
CA ALA A 48 -14.77 9.17 5.61
C ALA A 48 -15.47 10.50 5.89
N ARG A 49 -16.33 10.54 6.90
CA ARG A 49 -16.98 11.78 7.36
C ARG A 49 -15.96 12.80 7.87
N ALA A 50 -14.93 12.37 8.59
CA ALA A 50 -13.87 13.26 9.04
C ALA A 50 -13.10 13.89 7.86
N VAL A 51 -12.75 13.11 6.82
CA VAL A 51 -12.12 13.62 5.60
C VAL A 51 -13.03 14.63 4.89
N ALA A 52 -14.32 14.31 4.76
CA ALA A 52 -15.29 15.22 4.15
C ALA A 52 -15.44 16.54 4.93
N ALA A 53 -15.54 16.46 6.25
CA ALA A 53 -15.60 17.62 7.12
C ALA A 53 -14.34 18.50 7.00
N VAL A 54 -13.16 17.88 6.95
CA VAL A 54 -11.88 18.58 6.77
C VAL A 54 -11.80 19.25 5.39
N ALA A 55 -12.19 18.55 4.33
CA ALA A 55 -12.23 19.09 2.98
C ALA A 55 -13.15 20.31 2.87
N ARG A 56 -14.31 20.28 3.54
CA ARG A 56 -15.27 21.40 3.58
C ARG A 56 -14.78 22.58 4.43
N ALA A 57 -14.26 22.31 5.62
CA ALA A 57 -13.86 23.35 6.57
C ALA A 57 -12.57 24.05 6.15
N PHE A 58 -11.55 23.25 5.83
CA PHE A 58 -10.18 23.73 5.63
C PHE A 58 -9.72 23.69 4.17
N GLY A 59 -10.36 22.88 3.32
CA GLY A 59 -10.02 22.72 1.90
C GLY A 59 -10.94 23.45 0.93
N SER A 60 -10.86 23.04 -0.34
CA SER A 60 -11.77 23.47 -1.42
C SER A 60 -13.05 22.63 -1.53
N GLY A 61 -13.24 21.66 -0.61
CA GLY A 61 -14.29 20.64 -0.71
C GLY A 61 -13.96 19.48 -1.64
N VAL A 62 -12.82 19.52 -2.33
CA VAL A 62 -12.40 18.53 -3.33
C VAL A 62 -11.49 17.47 -2.69
N ILE A 63 -11.76 16.22 -3.03
CA ILE A 63 -11.03 15.04 -2.57
C ILE A 63 -10.66 14.19 -3.79
N GLU A 64 -9.41 13.75 -3.88
CA GLU A 64 -8.92 12.94 -5.01
C GLU A 64 -8.48 11.55 -4.54
N ALA A 65 -9.08 10.52 -5.12
CA ALA A 65 -8.59 9.16 -5.03
C ALA A 65 -7.34 9.00 -5.91
N THR A 66 -6.35 8.31 -5.37
CA THR A 66 -5.02 8.17 -5.98
C THR A 66 -4.80 6.78 -6.52
N ASN A 67 -3.83 6.64 -7.43
CA ASN A 67 -3.41 5.36 -7.97
C ASN A 67 -2.67 4.44 -6.96
N ARG A 68 -2.64 4.82 -5.69
CA ARG A 68 -2.05 4.04 -4.59
C ARG A 68 -3.06 3.72 -3.49
N ALA A 69 -4.34 3.61 -3.87
CA ALA A 69 -5.43 3.30 -2.95
C ALA A 69 -5.42 4.25 -1.73
N ASN A 70 -5.41 5.56 -1.98
CA ASN A 70 -5.32 6.59 -0.94
C ASN A 70 -6.10 7.85 -1.37
N LEU A 71 -6.38 8.77 -0.46
CA LEU A 71 -7.06 10.04 -0.69
C LEU A 71 -6.14 11.25 -0.52
N GLN A 72 -6.48 12.32 -1.23
CA GLN A 72 -5.86 13.65 -1.07
C GLN A 72 -6.94 14.71 -0.90
N VAL A 73 -6.81 15.54 0.13
CA VAL A 73 -7.63 16.74 0.32
C VAL A 73 -6.95 17.90 -0.41
N ARG A 74 -7.69 18.56 -1.29
CA ARG A 74 -7.23 19.62 -2.17
C ARG A 74 -7.57 21.01 -1.61
N GLY A 75 -6.78 22.00 -2.03
CA GLY A 75 -7.05 23.41 -1.78
C GLY A 75 -7.14 23.79 -0.30
N VAL A 76 -6.27 23.18 0.53
CA VAL A 76 -6.14 23.56 1.93
C VAL A 76 -5.78 25.05 2.01
N LYS A 77 -6.62 25.82 2.70
CA LYS A 77 -6.51 27.27 2.83
C LYS A 77 -5.25 27.64 3.60
N ALA A 78 -4.58 28.71 3.17
CA ALA A 78 -3.40 29.22 3.85
C ALA A 78 -3.69 29.50 5.33
N GLY A 79 -2.79 29.06 6.21
CA GLY A 79 -2.93 29.20 7.67
C GLY A 79 -3.86 28.18 8.33
N ARG A 80 -4.43 27.23 7.56
CA ARG A 80 -5.31 26.16 8.08
C ARG A 80 -4.68 24.77 8.02
N GLU A 81 -3.43 24.68 7.57
CA GLU A 81 -2.69 23.44 7.38
C GLU A 81 -2.63 22.63 8.67
N ALA A 82 -2.17 23.24 9.76
CA ALA A 82 -2.05 22.57 11.06
C ALA A 82 -3.41 22.07 11.59
N SER A 83 -4.48 22.85 11.41
CA SER A 83 -5.83 22.43 11.82
C SER A 83 -6.35 21.25 11.00
N ALA A 84 -6.12 21.28 9.68
CA ALA A 84 -6.50 20.18 8.79
C ALA A 84 -5.75 18.89 9.14
N SER A 85 -4.42 18.98 9.29
CA SER A 85 -3.58 17.86 9.71
C SER A 85 -4.02 17.30 11.06
N ARG A 86 -4.25 18.17 12.05
CA ARG A 86 -4.67 17.74 13.39
C ARG A 86 -5.99 16.99 13.38
N ALA A 87 -7.00 17.53 12.70
CA ALA A 87 -8.32 16.89 12.60
C ALA A 87 -8.26 15.51 11.94
N LEU A 88 -7.42 15.34 10.91
CA LEU A 88 -7.22 14.04 10.26
C LEU A 88 -6.43 13.06 11.14
N ILE A 89 -5.43 13.53 11.88
CA ILE A 89 -4.69 12.72 12.85
C ILE A 89 -5.62 12.24 13.97
N ASP A 90 -6.45 13.13 14.52
CA ASP A 90 -7.41 12.81 15.57
C ASP A 90 -8.48 11.80 15.09
N ALA A 91 -8.76 11.75 13.78
CA ALA A 91 -9.60 10.73 13.15
C ALA A 91 -8.86 9.39 12.87
N GLY A 92 -7.59 9.27 13.27
CA GLY A 92 -6.78 8.06 13.04
C GLY A 92 -6.28 7.91 11.60
N LEU A 93 -6.22 9.00 10.83
CA LEU A 93 -5.71 9.01 9.45
C LEU A 93 -4.27 9.53 9.35
N GLY A 94 -3.58 9.58 10.49
CA GLY A 94 -2.19 9.96 10.64
C GLY A 94 -1.21 8.78 10.66
N PRO A 95 0.09 9.07 10.66
CA PRO A 95 1.12 8.06 10.91
C PRO A 95 0.92 7.40 12.29
N LEU A 96 1.45 6.19 12.48
CA LEU A 96 1.42 5.51 13.78
C LEU A 96 2.26 6.27 14.82
N MET A 97 1.64 6.71 15.91
CA MET A 97 2.26 7.58 16.93
C MET A 97 2.67 6.85 18.24
N ASP A 98 2.60 5.53 18.29
CA ASP A 98 2.86 4.77 19.52
C ASP A 98 4.27 5.01 20.09
N GLY A 99 4.32 5.40 21.37
CA GLY A 99 5.53 5.35 22.21
C GLY A 99 6.55 6.48 22.06
N ALA A 100 6.27 7.57 21.33
CA ALA A 100 7.20 8.69 21.13
C ALA A 100 6.92 9.88 22.07
N SER A 101 7.98 10.53 22.56
CA SER A 101 7.90 11.78 23.36
C SER A 101 7.58 12.99 22.47
N ALA A 102 6.99 14.05 23.03
CA ALA A 102 6.51 15.24 22.29
C ALA A 102 7.49 15.84 21.27
N ALA A 103 8.80 15.87 21.58
CA ALA A 103 9.83 16.44 20.68
C ALA A 103 10.40 15.43 19.66
N SER A 104 10.34 14.13 19.95
CA SER A 104 10.70 13.07 18.99
C SER A 104 9.56 12.81 17.99
N LEU A 105 8.33 13.21 18.33
CA LEU A 105 7.14 13.04 17.51
C LEU A 105 7.22 13.74 16.16
N GLU A 106 7.76 14.96 16.01
CA GLU A 106 7.69 15.67 14.73
C GLU A 106 8.58 15.04 13.64
N ALA A 107 9.86 14.79 13.94
CA ALA A 107 10.78 14.16 12.99
C ALA A 107 10.38 12.70 12.72
N CYS A 108 9.98 11.95 13.75
CA CYS A 108 9.46 10.59 13.58
C CYS A 108 8.14 10.59 12.81
N ALA A 109 7.26 11.56 13.02
CA ALA A 109 6.01 11.68 12.28
C ALA A 109 6.25 12.01 10.82
N ALA A 110 7.19 12.90 10.48
CA ALA A 110 7.53 13.19 9.10
C ALA A 110 8.09 11.96 8.37
N ALA A 111 9.01 11.22 8.99
CA ALA A 111 9.55 9.99 8.42
C ALA A 111 8.46 8.91 8.25
N ARG A 112 7.60 8.74 9.26
CA ARG A 112 6.44 7.84 9.18
C ARG A 112 5.41 8.29 8.17
N ASP A 113 5.27 9.59 7.97
CA ASP A 113 4.39 10.20 6.98
C ASP A 113 4.90 10.00 5.54
N ASP A 114 6.20 9.85 5.39
CA ASP A 114 6.84 9.52 4.11
C ASP A 114 6.68 8.03 3.72
N VAL A 115 6.45 7.13 4.69
CA VAL A 115 6.17 5.70 4.43
C VAL A 115 4.89 5.52 3.61
N ARG A 116 5.00 4.95 2.42
CA ARG A 116 3.83 4.77 1.54
C ARG A 116 2.92 3.65 1.99
N ASN A 117 1.70 3.68 1.45
CA ASN A 117 0.78 2.57 1.54
C ASN A 117 1.41 1.32 0.91
N VAL A 118 1.22 0.17 1.57
CA VAL A 118 1.42 -1.15 0.98
C VAL A 118 0.30 -1.34 -0.03
N MET A 119 0.65 -1.66 -1.27
CA MET A 119 -0.32 -1.90 -2.32
C MET A 119 -0.93 -3.29 -2.11
N LEU A 120 -2.26 -3.34 -2.06
CA LEU A 120 -3.04 -4.54 -1.81
C LEU A 120 -4.19 -4.61 -2.81
N SER A 121 -4.76 -5.80 -2.92
CA SER A 121 -6.10 -5.96 -3.46
C SER A 121 -7.13 -5.16 -2.64
N PRO A 122 -8.09 -4.46 -3.26
CA PRO A 122 -9.24 -3.90 -2.55
C PRO A 122 -10.11 -4.97 -1.84
N THR A 123 -10.02 -6.22 -2.28
CA THR A 123 -10.73 -7.38 -1.73
C THR A 123 -9.87 -8.22 -0.78
N ALA A 124 -8.70 -7.72 -0.39
CA ALA A 124 -7.82 -8.37 0.58
C ALA A 124 -8.58 -8.80 1.84
N GLY A 125 -8.41 -10.06 2.25
CA GLY A 125 -9.11 -10.69 3.38
C GLY A 125 -10.56 -11.11 3.09
N ARG A 126 -11.11 -10.78 1.92
CA ARG A 126 -12.51 -11.03 1.54
C ARG A 126 -12.67 -11.85 0.27
N ASP A 127 -11.65 -11.88 -0.59
CA ASP A 127 -11.70 -12.64 -1.84
C ASP A 127 -11.75 -14.16 -1.56
N PRO A 128 -12.68 -14.90 -2.19
CA PRO A 128 -12.76 -16.35 -2.04
C PRO A 128 -11.57 -17.10 -2.68
N ASP A 129 -10.88 -16.50 -3.66
CA ASP A 129 -9.79 -17.15 -4.38
C ASP A 129 -8.41 -16.83 -3.77
N ALA A 130 -8.37 -15.94 -2.77
CA ALA A 130 -7.15 -15.57 -2.06
C ALA A 130 -6.44 -16.82 -1.51
N LEU A 131 -5.16 -16.96 -1.86
CA LEU A 131 -4.29 -18.03 -1.38
C LEU A 131 -3.75 -17.74 0.02
N VAL A 132 -3.51 -16.46 0.31
CA VAL A 132 -3.04 -15.97 1.61
C VAL A 132 -3.95 -14.82 2.06
N ASP A 133 -4.18 -14.71 3.37
CA ASP A 133 -4.77 -13.51 3.96
C ASP A 133 -3.78 -12.34 3.91
N SER A 134 -3.76 -11.65 2.77
CA SER A 134 -2.90 -10.49 2.53
C SER A 134 -3.25 -9.31 3.44
N ALA A 135 -4.50 -9.17 3.90
CA ALA A 135 -4.93 -8.06 4.75
C ALA A 135 -4.27 -8.13 6.13
N ALA A 136 -4.32 -9.31 6.77
CA ALA A 136 -3.70 -9.52 8.08
C ALA A 136 -2.16 -9.32 8.02
N LEU A 137 -1.53 -9.81 6.95
CA LEU A 137 -0.09 -9.68 6.74
C LEU A 137 0.32 -8.23 6.44
N ALA A 138 -0.48 -7.50 5.67
CA ALA A 138 -0.23 -6.11 5.32
C ALA A 138 -0.23 -5.19 6.55
N ALA A 139 -1.11 -5.43 7.52
CA ALA A 139 -1.14 -4.65 8.76
C ALA A 139 0.20 -4.75 9.51
N ARG A 140 0.73 -5.97 9.65
CA ARG A 140 2.05 -6.24 10.26
C ARG A 140 3.17 -5.59 9.45
N LEU A 141 3.13 -5.71 8.12
CA LEU A 141 4.13 -5.14 7.23
C LEU A 141 4.14 -3.61 7.27
N LEU A 142 2.97 -2.97 7.31
CA LEU A 142 2.87 -1.52 7.37
C LEU A 142 3.32 -0.98 8.74
N ALA A 143 3.01 -1.68 9.82
CA ALA A 143 3.52 -1.35 11.14
C ALA A 143 5.05 -1.43 11.18
N MET A 144 5.63 -2.48 10.59
CA MET A 144 7.08 -2.64 10.42
C MET A 144 7.69 -1.44 9.67
N LEU A 145 7.15 -1.13 8.48
CA LEU A 145 7.65 -0.04 7.64
C LEU A 145 7.56 1.34 8.32
N GLN A 146 6.59 1.57 9.19
CA GLN A 146 6.45 2.82 9.93
C GLN A 146 7.32 2.88 11.20
N THR A 147 7.54 1.76 11.88
CA THR A 147 8.16 1.77 13.21
C THR A 147 9.68 1.61 13.17
N GLU A 148 10.22 1.02 12.12
CA GLU A 148 11.65 0.77 12.04
C GLU A 148 12.47 1.99 11.64
N PRO A 149 13.53 2.32 12.41
CA PRO A 149 14.40 3.46 12.10
C PRO A 149 15.02 3.40 10.70
N ARG A 150 15.37 2.21 10.20
CA ARG A 150 15.98 2.05 8.87
C ARG A 150 15.02 2.42 7.75
N CYS A 151 13.71 2.26 7.96
CA CYS A 151 12.70 2.61 6.97
C CYS A 151 12.56 4.14 6.78
N ALA A 152 13.04 4.95 7.74
CA ALA A 152 13.08 6.40 7.60
C ALA A 152 14.01 6.89 6.48
N ALA A 153 14.96 6.05 6.03
CA ALA A 153 15.82 6.34 4.89
C ALA A 153 15.14 6.08 3.53
N LEU A 154 13.97 5.44 3.51
CA LEU A 154 13.25 5.17 2.27
C LEU A 154 12.66 6.45 1.69
N SER A 155 12.72 6.58 0.37
CA SER A 155 12.05 7.68 -0.30
C SER A 155 10.53 7.51 -0.24
N PRO A 156 9.74 8.59 -0.29
CA PRO A 156 8.28 8.50 -0.43
C PRO A 156 7.81 7.94 -1.77
N LYS A 157 8.73 7.52 -2.66
CA LYS A 157 8.41 6.83 -3.91
C LYS A 157 8.67 5.33 -3.81
N PHE A 158 9.35 4.87 -2.75
CA PHE A 158 9.60 3.46 -2.51
C PHE A 158 8.27 2.75 -2.23
N SER A 159 8.08 1.59 -2.84
CA SER A 159 6.77 0.96 -2.92
C SER A 159 6.84 -0.56 -2.79
N VAL A 160 5.91 -1.10 -2.00
CA VAL A 160 5.77 -2.53 -1.78
C VAL A 160 4.38 -2.99 -2.23
N LEU A 161 4.32 -4.08 -2.99
CA LEU A 161 3.09 -4.83 -3.28
C LEU A 161 3.03 -6.10 -2.45
N LEU A 162 1.85 -6.39 -1.93
CA LEU A 162 1.51 -7.67 -1.35
C LEU A 162 0.21 -8.17 -2.00
N ASP A 163 0.35 -9.13 -2.92
CA ASP A 163 -0.76 -9.79 -3.63
C ASP A 163 -0.98 -11.18 -3.03
N GLY A 164 -2.16 -11.39 -2.43
CA GLY A 164 -2.54 -12.64 -1.79
C GLY A 164 -3.09 -13.69 -2.77
N GLY A 165 -3.14 -13.40 -4.06
CA GLY A 165 -3.75 -14.28 -5.05
C GLY A 165 -5.21 -13.92 -5.36
N GLU A 166 -5.70 -12.76 -4.92
CA GLU A 166 -7.08 -12.31 -5.13
C GLU A 166 -7.44 -12.16 -6.62
N ARG A 167 -8.73 -12.22 -6.97
CA ARG A 167 -9.18 -12.02 -8.36
C ARG A 167 -9.05 -10.58 -8.84
N LEU A 168 -8.90 -9.64 -7.92
CA LEU A 168 -8.73 -8.22 -8.20
C LEU A 168 -7.42 -7.72 -7.59
N ALA A 169 -6.41 -7.43 -8.41
CA ALA A 169 -5.13 -6.90 -7.95
C ALA A 169 -4.53 -5.95 -8.99
N ALA A 170 -3.79 -4.94 -8.54
CA ALA A 170 -3.08 -4.00 -9.41
C ALA A 170 -1.71 -4.54 -9.82
N LEU A 171 -1.71 -5.55 -10.70
CA LEU A 171 -0.51 -6.27 -11.15
C LEU A 171 0.30 -5.52 -12.23
N ASP A 172 -0.18 -4.38 -12.70
CA ASP A 172 0.42 -3.57 -13.77
C ASP A 172 1.18 -2.34 -13.24
N HIS A 173 1.20 -2.13 -11.92
CA HIS A 173 1.95 -1.05 -11.29
C HIS A 173 3.37 -1.51 -10.92
N PRO A 174 4.43 -0.74 -11.26
CA PRO A 174 5.78 -1.12 -10.88
C PRO A 174 6.05 -0.84 -9.40
N HIS A 175 6.60 -1.84 -8.71
CA HIS A 175 6.96 -1.79 -7.30
C HIS A 175 8.47 -1.95 -7.10
N ASP A 176 8.99 -1.41 -6.00
CA ASP A 176 10.39 -1.62 -5.61
C ASP A 176 10.58 -3.04 -5.09
N ILE A 177 9.59 -3.55 -4.36
CA ILE A 177 9.48 -4.94 -3.91
C ILE A 177 8.05 -5.40 -4.19
N TRP A 178 7.87 -6.59 -4.75
CA TRP A 178 6.57 -7.24 -4.83
C TRP A 178 6.62 -8.64 -4.25
N LEU A 179 5.59 -8.99 -3.48
CA LEU A 179 5.28 -10.34 -3.03
C LEU A 179 3.95 -10.74 -3.66
N SER A 180 3.91 -11.89 -4.33
CA SER A 180 2.69 -12.41 -4.96
C SER A 180 2.51 -13.90 -4.65
N ALA A 181 1.33 -14.26 -4.17
CA ALA A 181 1.08 -15.61 -3.70
C ALA A 181 1.11 -16.62 -4.85
N LEU A 182 1.75 -17.75 -4.59
CA LEU A 182 1.82 -18.90 -5.50
C LEU A 182 1.52 -20.19 -4.75
N ARG A 183 0.90 -21.13 -5.45
CA ARG A 183 0.78 -22.51 -4.98
C ARG A 183 2.04 -23.26 -5.39
N ASP A 184 2.72 -23.88 -4.44
CA ASP A 184 3.87 -24.72 -4.77
C ASP A 184 3.40 -26.02 -5.45
N ALA A 185 4.08 -26.41 -6.53
CA ALA A 185 3.74 -27.61 -7.31
C ALA A 185 4.39 -28.89 -6.77
N HIS A 186 5.22 -28.81 -5.72
CA HIS A 186 6.06 -29.91 -5.21
C HIS A 186 5.35 -30.91 -4.27
N GLY A 187 4.05 -31.10 -4.43
CA GLY A 187 3.37 -32.35 -4.02
C GLY A 187 3.00 -32.54 -2.54
N ALA A 188 3.22 -31.56 -1.66
CA ALA A 188 2.62 -31.56 -0.32
C ALA A 188 1.29 -30.78 -0.32
N PRO A 189 0.24 -31.24 0.39
CA PRO A 189 -1.01 -30.50 0.49
C PRO A 189 -0.80 -29.22 1.31
N VAL A 190 -0.83 -28.08 0.60
CA VAL A 190 -0.90 -26.69 1.11
C VAL A 190 0.42 -26.04 1.55
N ASP A 191 1.43 -25.99 0.70
CA ASP A 191 2.53 -25.01 0.85
C ASP A 191 2.30 -23.81 -0.09
N THR A 192 1.46 -22.87 0.37
CA THR A 192 1.34 -21.56 -0.29
C THR A 192 2.58 -20.75 0.06
N GLN A 193 3.22 -20.13 -0.93
CA GLN A 193 4.37 -19.25 -0.75
C GLN A 193 4.11 -17.89 -1.40
N PHE A 194 4.96 -16.92 -1.13
CA PHE A 194 5.05 -15.70 -1.93
C PHE A 194 6.25 -15.78 -2.86
N ALA A 195 6.04 -15.62 -4.16
CA ALA A 195 7.09 -15.22 -5.08
C ALA A 195 7.51 -13.79 -4.75
N ILE A 196 8.80 -13.54 -4.86
CA ILE A 196 9.42 -12.24 -4.62
C ILE A 196 10.04 -11.76 -5.92
N GLY A 197 9.83 -10.49 -6.24
CA GLY A 197 10.67 -9.81 -7.21
C GLY A 197 10.89 -8.34 -6.86
N LEU A 198 11.80 -7.75 -7.65
CA LEU A 198 12.38 -6.45 -7.39
C LEU A 198 12.21 -5.54 -8.60
N ALA A 199 11.95 -4.25 -8.34
CA ALA A 199 11.94 -3.19 -9.35
C ALA A 199 11.08 -3.48 -10.60
N GLY A 200 9.82 -3.87 -10.41
CA GLY A 200 8.94 -4.22 -11.51
C GLY A 200 7.56 -4.66 -11.04
N CYS A 201 6.88 -5.40 -11.89
CA CYS A 201 5.55 -5.97 -11.64
C CYS A 201 5.67 -7.50 -11.50
N PRO A 202 4.76 -8.17 -10.76
CA PRO A 202 4.63 -9.62 -10.86
C PRO A 202 4.37 -10.01 -12.32
N PRO A 203 5.08 -11.00 -12.88
CA PRO A 203 4.86 -11.42 -14.25
C PRO A 203 3.52 -12.15 -14.35
N VAL A 204 2.70 -11.80 -15.34
CA VAL A 204 1.32 -12.32 -15.51
C VAL A 204 1.23 -13.28 -16.69
N ASP A 205 0.39 -14.31 -16.61
CA ASP A 205 0.13 -15.24 -17.70
C ASP A 205 -0.29 -14.52 -18.99
N GLY A 206 0.41 -14.81 -20.09
CA GLY A 206 0.20 -14.18 -21.40
C GLY A 206 0.59 -12.69 -21.46
N GLY A 207 1.13 -12.12 -20.37
CA GLY A 207 1.64 -10.76 -20.32
C GLY A 207 3.05 -10.64 -20.90
N GLN A 208 3.33 -9.51 -21.54
CA GLN A 208 4.70 -9.17 -21.92
C GLN A 208 5.44 -8.58 -20.71
N ALA A 209 6.73 -8.90 -20.57
CA ALA A 209 7.57 -8.23 -19.58
C ALA A 209 7.57 -6.72 -19.85
N ALA A 210 7.49 -5.91 -18.79
CA ALA A 210 7.57 -4.46 -18.94
C ALA A 210 8.90 -4.07 -19.60
N PRO A 211 8.90 -3.21 -20.64
CA PRO A 211 10.13 -2.78 -21.31
C PRO A 211 11.11 -2.18 -20.30
N GLY A 212 12.34 -2.69 -20.26
CA GLY A 212 13.38 -2.20 -19.34
C GLY A 212 13.25 -2.66 -17.88
N ALA A 213 12.37 -3.62 -17.58
CA ALA A 213 12.36 -4.26 -16.27
C ALA A 213 13.68 -5.03 -16.05
N PRO A 214 14.39 -4.80 -14.93
CA PRO A 214 15.66 -5.47 -14.65
C PRO A 214 15.49 -6.97 -14.39
N CYS A 215 14.27 -7.42 -14.06
CA CYS A 215 13.95 -8.82 -13.80
C CYS A 215 12.64 -9.21 -14.49
N ALA A 216 12.66 -10.32 -15.25
CA ALA A 216 11.52 -10.81 -16.03
C ALA A 216 10.65 -11.86 -15.30
N GLY A 217 11.09 -12.33 -14.13
CA GLY A 217 10.47 -13.42 -13.37
C GLY A 217 10.58 -13.22 -11.86
N ALA A 218 10.04 -14.16 -11.08
CA ALA A 218 10.30 -14.21 -9.64
C ALA A 218 11.76 -14.60 -9.39
N LEU A 219 12.38 -13.96 -8.40
CA LEU A 219 13.79 -14.17 -8.04
C LEU A 219 13.96 -15.11 -6.84
N ALA A 220 12.95 -15.16 -5.99
CA ALA A 220 12.93 -15.99 -4.79
C ALA A 220 11.48 -16.32 -4.39
N ALA A 221 11.32 -17.25 -3.47
CA ALA A 221 10.07 -17.50 -2.77
C ALA A 221 10.27 -17.63 -1.26
N VAL A 222 9.22 -17.28 -0.51
CA VAL A 222 9.22 -17.29 0.95
C VAL A 222 7.86 -17.74 1.50
N ALA A 223 7.87 -18.44 2.64
CA ALA A 223 6.64 -18.82 3.33
C ALA A 223 5.91 -17.59 3.91
N PRO A 224 4.56 -17.55 3.93
CA PRO A 224 3.78 -16.41 4.40
C PRO A 224 4.13 -15.91 5.80
N GLU A 225 4.45 -16.81 6.72
CA GLU A 225 4.85 -16.51 8.10
C GLU A 225 6.14 -15.68 8.18
N HIS A 226 7.04 -15.86 7.21
CA HIS A 226 8.34 -15.21 7.10
C HIS A 226 8.30 -13.93 6.24
N ALA A 227 7.19 -13.62 5.59
CA ALA A 227 7.09 -12.53 4.61
C ALA A 227 7.44 -11.15 5.19
N VAL A 228 7.01 -10.83 6.43
CA VAL A 228 7.34 -9.54 7.07
C VAL A 228 8.85 -9.40 7.30
N GLU A 229 9.49 -10.46 7.79
CA GLU A 229 10.93 -10.46 8.07
C GLU A 229 11.74 -10.45 6.78
N CYS A 230 11.26 -11.13 5.74
CA CYS A 230 11.83 -11.05 4.40
C CYS A 230 11.81 -9.60 3.87
N VAL A 231 10.68 -8.89 3.94
CA VAL A 231 10.62 -7.49 3.50
C VAL A 231 11.50 -6.59 4.36
N ARG A 232 11.58 -6.82 5.68
CA ARG A 232 12.52 -6.12 6.56
C ARG A 232 13.96 -6.27 6.08
N ALA A 233 14.38 -7.50 5.76
CA ALA A 233 15.72 -7.78 5.25
C ALA A 233 15.96 -7.13 3.88
N LEU A 234 14.98 -7.22 2.95
CA LEU A 234 15.05 -6.57 1.64
C LEU A 234 15.21 -5.05 1.74
N VAL A 235 14.39 -4.39 2.57
CA VAL A 235 14.48 -2.95 2.82
C VAL A 235 15.80 -2.58 3.46
N THR A 236 16.25 -3.35 4.46
CA THR A 236 17.53 -3.11 5.14
C THR A 236 18.70 -3.24 4.17
N SER A 237 18.71 -4.27 3.34
CA SER A 237 19.70 -4.47 2.29
C SER A 237 19.69 -3.34 1.25
N PHE A 238 18.51 -2.84 0.87
CA PHE A 238 18.42 -1.68 -0.01
C PHE A 238 19.09 -0.46 0.59
N VAL A 239 18.78 -0.12 1.85
CA VAL A 239 19.35 1.04 2.54
C VAL A 239 20.87 0.95 2.68
N GLU A 240 21.42 -0.25 2.84
CA GLU A 240 22.86 -0.45 2.99
C GLU A 240 23.63 -0.46 1.67
N LEU A 241 23.03 -1.00 0.60
CA LEU A 241 23.72 -1.21 -0.67
C LEU A 241 23.42 -0.11 -1.71
N ALA A 242 22.33 0.65 -1.53
CA ALA A 242 21.95 1.70 -2.47
C ALA A 242 23.05 2.77 -2.58
N PRO A 243 23.49 3.12 -3.81
CA PRO A 243 24.44 4.20 -3.98
C PRO A 243 23.86 5.53 -3.49
N ALA A 244 24.72 6.48 -3.13
CA ALA A 244 24.29 7.79 -2.64
C ALA A 244 23.32 8.46 -3.64
N GLY A 245 22.16 8.87 -3.16
CA GLY A 245 21.11 9.49 -3.98
C GLY A 245 20.16 8.52 -4.68
N ALA A 246 20.40 7.20 -4.65
CA ALA A 246 19.42 6.23 -5.14
C ALA A 246 18.19 6.20 -4.22
N THR A 247 17.02 6.37 -4.82
CA THR A 247 15.72 6.44 -4.13
C THR A 247 14.80 5.27 -4.46
N ARG A 248 15.16 4.45 -5.46
CA ARG A 248 14.37 3.33 -6.00
C ARG A 248 15.20 2.07 -6.17
N MET A 249 14.57 0.91 -6.04
CA MET A 249 15.25 -0.40 -6.20
C MET A 249 15.91 -0.56 -7.57
N ARG A 250 15.29 -0.05 -8.65
CA ARG A 250 15.87 -0.11 -10.00
C ARG A 250 17.23 0.60 -10.11
N GLU A 251 17.45 1.65 -9.32
CA GLU A 251 18.68 2.44 -9.34
C GLU A 251 19.81 1.66 -8.65
N LEU A 252 19.50 0.93 -7.57
CA LEU A 252 20.41 -0.05 -6.98
C LEU A 252 20.71 -1.19 -7.97
N LEU A 253 19.70 -1.75 -8.63
CA LEU A 253 19.87 -2.88 -9.55
C LEU A 253 20.64 -2.52 -10.83
N ALA A 254 20.81 -1.23 -11.14
CA ALA A 254 21.69 -0.78 -12.22
C ALA A 254 23.18 -0.96 -11.89
N THR A 255 23.54 -1.05 -10.60
CA THR A 255 24.93 -1.19 -10.13
C THR A 255 25.18 -2.46 -9.31
N CYS A 256 24.11 -3.14 -8.85
CA CYS A 256 24.17 -4.35 -8.04
C CYS A 256 23.30 -5.43 -8.70
N PRO A 257 23.88 -6.54 -9.20
CA PRO A 257 23.11 -7.64 -9.77
C PRO A 257 22.09 -8.20 -8.75
N PRO A 258 20.87 -8.59 -9.19
CA PRO A 258 19.84 -9.12 -8.29
C PRO A 258 20.33 -10.29 -7.42
N ASP A 259 21.17 -11.17 -7.97
CA ASP A 259 21.69 -12.31 -7.22
C ASP A 259 22.61 -11.90 -6.07
N ALA A 260 23.48 -10.89 -6.28
CA ALA A 260 24.36 -10.37 -5.24
C ALA A 260 23.55 -9.66 -4.14
N PHE A 261 22.51 -8.92 -4.53
CA PHE A 261 21.58 -8.31 -3.59
C PHE A 261 20.87 -9.36 -2.73
N LEU A 262 20.34 -10.43 -3.34
CA LEU A 262 19.66 -11.49 -2.60
C LEU A 262 20.60 -12.27 -1.68
N SER A 263 21.86 -12.50 -2.06
CA SER A 263 22.85 -13.10 -1.17
C SER A 263 23.10 -12.25 0.08
N HIS A 264 23.12 -10.91 -0.05
CA HIS A 264 23.21 -10.00 1.10
C HIS A 264 21.96 -10.09 2.00
N VAL A 265 20.77 -10.23 1.40
CA VAL A 265 19.51 -10.45 2.12
C VAL A 265 19.55 -11.76 2.90
N GLU A 266 19.99 -12.85 2.27
CA GLU A 266 20.09 -14.17 2.91
C GLU A 266 21.06 -14.18 4.10
N SER A 267 22.19 -13.47 4.00
CA SER A 267 23.11 -13.27 5.14
C SER A 267 22.37 -12.66 6.34
N LYS A 268 21.55 -11.63 6.11
CA LYS A 268 20.76 -11.01 7.20
C LYS A 268 19.70 -11.94 7.77
N LEU A 269 19.04 -12.71 6.92
CA LEU A 269 18.03 -13.67 7.36
C LEU A 269 18.67 -14.78 8.22
N SER A 270 19.87 -15.23 7.87
CA SER A 270 20.62 -16.20 8.68
C SER A 270 21.05 -15.68 10.05
N GLU A 271 21.26 -14.37 10.19
CA GLU A 271 21.61 -13.68 11.44
C GLU A 271 20.38 -13.26 12.26
N SER A 272 19.17 -13.45 11.73
CA SER A 272 17.93 -13.05 12.39
C SER A 272 17.60 -13.95 13.60
N LYS A 273 16.66 -13.51 14.45
CA LYS A 273 16.23 -14.29 15.62
C LYS A 273 15.61 -15.64 15.27
N GLN A 274 15.01 -15.73 14.09
CA GLN A 274 14.40 -16.95 13.55
C GLN A 274 14.92 -17.13 12.12
N PRO A 275 16.09 -17.78 11.96
CA PRO A 275 16.69 -17.94 10.65
C PRO A 275 15.81 -18.77 9.72
N PHE A 276 15.72 -18.32 8.46
CA PHE A 276 15.13 -19.08 7.36
C PHE A 276 15.87 -18.75 6.07
N ALA A 277 15.79 -19.66 5.10
CA ALA A 277 16.38 -19.46 3.77
C ALA A 277 15.29 -19.04 2.77
N LEU A 278 15.68 -18.22 1.80
CA LEU A 278 14.85 -17.99 0.62
C LEU A 278 14.96 -19.18 -0.31
N ARG A 279 13.86 -19.55 -0.97
CA ARG A 279 13.91 -20.53 -2.05
C ARG A 279 14.25 -19.81 -3.35
N ARG A 280 15.30 -20.22 -4.06
CA ARG A 280 15.80 -19.59 -5.30
C ARG A 280 15.93 -20.59 -6.44
N ASP A 281 14.98 -21.51 -6.57
CA ASP A 281 15.00 -22.52 -7.64
C ASP A 281 14.76 -21.91 -9.03
N ALA A 282 15.22 -22.62 -10.06
CA ALA A 282 15.11 -22.16 -11.45
C ALA A 282 13.66 -22.09 -11.97
N HIS A 283 12.71 -22.80 -11.33
CA HIS A 283 11.31 -22.79 -11.74
C HIS A 283 10.62 -21.46 -11.44
N LEU A 284 11.08 -20.74 -10.41
CA LEU A 284 10.56 -19.40 -10.05
C LEU A 284 10.72 -18.37 -11.18
N ALA A 285 11.79 -18.46 -11.99
CA ALA A 285 11.96 -17.58 -13.14
C ALA A 285 10.84 -17.77 -14.19
N GLY A 286 10.31 -18.99 -14.29
CA GLY A 286 9.19 -19.35 -15.15
C GLY A 286 7.81 -19.13 -14.52
N TRP A 287 7.72 -18.89 -13.21
CA TRP A 287 6.45 -18.67 -12.52
C TRP A 287 5.74 -17.42 -13.05
N ARG A 288 4.42 -17.51 -13.17
CA ARG A 288 3.53 -16.43 -13.61
C ARG A 288 2.31 -16.38 -12.72
N ARG A 289 1.88 -15.17 -12.41
CA ARG A 289 0.64 -14.87 -11.71
C ARG A 289 -0.53 -15.04 -12.69
N ALA A 290 -1.56 -15.79 -12.27
CA ALA A 290 -2.79 -15.92 -13.04
C ALA A 290 -3.39 -14.54 -13.33
N ARG A 291 -3.88 -14.35 -14.57
CA ARG A 291 -4.46 -13.09 -15.01
C ARG A 291 -5.67 -12.72 -14.16
N VAL A 292 -5.73 -11.46 -13.75
CA VAL A 292 -6.87 -10.86 -13.06
C VAL A 292 -7.73 -10.08 -14.06
N ASP A 293 -9.04 -10.05 -13.83
CA ASP A 293 -9.95 -9.22 -14.60
C ASP A 293 -10.14 -7.87 -13.88
N ALA A 294 -9.51 -6.83 -14.41
CA ALA A 294 -9.61 -5.49 -13.86
C ALA A 294 -11.04 -4.92 -13.95
N ALA A 295 -11.94 -5.48 -14.76
CA ALA A 295 -13.35 -5.07 -14.83
C ALA A 295 -14.10 -5.38 -13.52
N LEU A 296 -13.63 -6.37 -12.74
CA LEU A 296 -14.18 -6.72 -11.43
C LEU A 296 -14.09 -5.60 -10.38
N ARG A 297 -13.38 -4.50 -10.69
CA ARG A 297 -13.36 -3.30 -9.86
C ARG A 297 -14.70 -2.54 -9.85
N LEU A 298 -15.59 -2.83 -10.81
CA LEU A 298 -16.92 -2.22 -10.93
C LEU A 298 -18.01 -3.28 -10.76
N GLY A 299 -19.17 -2.86 -10.26
CA GLY A 299 -20.33 -3.74 -10.08
C GLY A 299 -20.23 -4.61 -8.83
N ILE A 300 -20.96 -5.73 -8.84
CA ILE A 300 -21.13 -6.60 -7.67
C ILE A 300 -20.17 -7.78 -7.77
N LEU A 301 -19.31 -7.94 -6.76
CA LEU A 301 -18.30 -8.99 -6.69
C LEU A 301 -18.55 -9.88 -5.46
N PRO A 302 -18.64 -11.22 -5.59
CA PRO A 302 -18.84 -12.10 -4.45
C PRO A 302 -17.63 -12.09 -3.50
N GLU A 303 -17.91 -12.10 -2.20
CA GLU A 303 -16.92 -12.29 -1.15
C GLU A 303 -16.88 -13.76 -0.69
N ARG A 304 -15.94 -14.07 0.20
CA ARG A 304 -15.78 -15.38 0.84
C ARG A 304 -17.02 -15.80 1.62
N ASP A 305 -17.70 -14.86 2.28
CA ASP A 305 -19.03 -15.10 2.85
C ASP A 305 -20.07 -15.04 1.71
N PRO A 306 -20.76 -16.14 1.38
CA PRO A 306 -21.72 -16.19 0.27
C PRO A 306 -22.96 -15.30 0.48
N ALA A 307 -23.22 -14.84 1.71
CA ALA A 307 -24.28 -13.88 2.03
C ALA A 307 -23.84 -12.42 1.75
N ARG A 308 -22.55 -12.19 1.48
CA ARG A 308 -21.94 -10.88 1.31
C ARG A 308 -21.31 -10.72 -0.08
N CYS A 309 -21.20 -9.47 -0.51
CA CYS A 309 -20.50 -9.08 -1.72
C CYS A 309 -19.86 -7.71 -1.54
N ALA A 310 -18.87 -7.42 -2.36
CA ALA A 310 -18.37 -6.07 -2.55
C ALA A 310 -19.13 -5.40 -3.70
N VAL A 311 -19.36 -4.09 -3.58
CA VAL A 311 -19.94 -3.27 -4.66
C VAL A 311 -18.94 -2.18 -5.03
N GLY A 312 -18.37 -2.28 -6.23
CA GLY A 312 -17.39 -1.35 -6.77
C GLY A 312 -18.01 -0.32 -7.71
N ALA A 313 -17.52 0.91 -7.66
CA ALA A 313 -17.86 1.98 -8.59
C ALA A 313 -16.68 2.96 -8.71
N GLN A 314 -16.71 3.84 -9.70
CA GLN A 314 -15.64 4.82 -9.90
C GLN A 314 -16.18 6.25 -10.02
N PRO A 315 -15.77 7.18 -9.14
CA PRO A 315 -16.04 8.59 -9.36
C PRO A 315 -15.30 9.08 -10.62
N PRO A 316 -15.90 9.97 -11.43
CA PRO A 316 -15.26 10.50 -12.62
C PRO A 316 -13.86 11.05 -12.32
N LEU A 317 -12.84 10.51 -13.00
CA LEU A 317 -11.43 10.87 -12.83
C LEU A 317 -10.88 10.70 -11.40
N GLY A 318 -11.54 9.88 -10.55
CA GLY A 318 -11.14 9.72 -9.16
C GLY A 318 -11.51 10.89 -8.25
N ARG A 319 -12.32 11.84 -8.72
CA ARG A 319 -12.61 13.09 -8.00
C ARG A 319 -13.93 12.99 -7.25
N LEU A 320 -13.86 13.20 -5.95
CA LEU A 320 -14.97 13.23 -5.01
C LEU A 320 -15.11 14.66 -4.48
N ASP A 321 -16.33 15.05 -4.11
CA ASP A 321 -16.53 16.16 -3.20
C ASP A 321 -16.88 15.65 -1.79
N ALA A 322 -16.94 16.56 -0.82
CA ALA A 322 -17.27 16.24 0.56
C ALA A 322 -18.66 15.56 0.70
N ALA A 323 -19.64 15.94 -0.12
CA ALA A 323 -20.99 15.38 -0.06
C ALA A 323 -21.01 13.93 -0.59
N ALA A 324 -20.30 13.65 -1.68
CA ALA A 324 -20.15 12.32 -2.25
C ALA A 324 -19.44 11.38 -1.26
N LEU A 325 -18.40 11.85 -0.57
CA LEU A 325 -17.72 11.04 0.44
C LEU A 325 -18.58 10.80 1.70
N GLU A 326 -19.38 11.77 2.12
CA GLU A 326 -20.39 11.58 3.19
C GLU A 326 -21.46 10.57 2.79
N ALA A 327 -21.94 10.62 1.54
CA ALA A 327 -22.89 9.67 1.01
C ALA A 327 -22.31 8.25 0.95
N LEU A 328 -21.06 8.10 0.54
CA LEU A 328 -20.33 6.82 0.60
C LEU A 328 -20.24 6.27 2.03
N ALA A 329 -19.97 7.13 3.01
CA ALA A 329 -19.95 6.74 4.41
C ALA A 329 -21.33 6.23 4.89
N ALA A 330 -22.40 6.90 4.48
CA ALA A 330 -23.76 6.47 4.79
C ALA A 330 -24.12 5.13 4.13
N LEU A 331 -23.68 4.90 2.87
CA LEU A 331 -23.88 3.62 2.20
C LEU A 331 -23.10 2.49 2.89
N ALA A 332 -21.86 2.75 3.32
CA ALA A 332 -21.06 1.78 4.07
C ALA A 332 -21.74 1.36 5.39
N ASP A 333 -22.32 2.31 6.14
CA ASP A 333 -23.02 2.02 7.40
C ASP A 333 -24.35 1.28 7.19
N THR A 334 -25.07 1.62 6.11
CA THR A 334 -26.43 1.09 5.88
C THR A 334 -26.44 -0.27 5.18
N HIS A 335 -25.51 -0.49 4.25
CA HIS A 335 -25.51 -1.68 3.40
C HIS A 335 -24.36 -2.65 3.72
N GLY A 336 -23.23 -2.13 4.22
CA GLY A 336 -21.99 -2.86 4.45
C GLY A 336 -21.67 -3.08 5.94
N ASP A 337 -20.39 -3.00 6.28
CA ASP A 337 -19.86 -3.15 7.65
C ASP A 337 -19.32 -1.83 8.23
N GLY A 338 -19.76 -0.69 7.69
CA GLY A 338 -19.25 0.63 8.08
C GLY A 338 -17.84 0.91 7.56
N THR A 339 -17.33 0.13 6.60
CA THR A 339 -16.06 0.41 5.92
C THR A 339 -16.24 0.60 4.42
N LEU A 340 -15.29 1.30 3.79
CA LEU A 340 -15.12 1.38 2.35
C LEU A 340 -13.64 1.20 1.98
N ARG A 341 -13.40 0.97 0.70
CA ARG A 341 -12.07 0.80 0.10
C ARG A 341 -11.88 1.80 -1.02
N ILE A 342 -10.73 2.48 -1.02
CA ILE A 342 -10.25 3.24 -2.17
C ILE A 342 -9.38 2.31 -3.00
N THR A 343 -9.61 2.26 -4.31
CA THR A 343 -8.90 1.31 -5.18
C THR A 343 -7.69 1.96 -5.85
N PRO A 344 -6.68 1.17 -6.28
CA PRO A 344 -5.55 1.65 -7.09
C PRO A 344 -5.95 2.25 -8.44
N TRP A 345 -7.19 2.06 -8.89
CA TRP A 345 -7.74 2.65 -10.11
C TRP A 345 -8.55 3.92 -9.85
N GLN A 346 -8.32 4.56 -8.69
CA GLN A 346 -9.04 5.76 -8.25
C GLN A 346 -10.55 5.54 -8.10
N GLY A 347 -10.97 4.29 -7.89
CA GLY A 347 -12.34 3.89 -7.63
C GLY A 347 -12.63 3.78 -6.14
N VAL A 348 -13.87 3.41 -5.84
CA VAL A 348 -14.37 3.12 -4.49
C VAL A 348 -15.02 1.74 -4.48
N MET A 349 -15.00 1.08 -3.33
CA MET A 349 -15.65 -0.20 -3.14
C MET A 349 -16.26 -0.28 -1.75
N LEU A 350 -17.52 -0.70 -1.69
CA LEU A 350 -18.26 -1.00 -0.47
C LEU A 350 -18.15 -2.51 -0.21
N PRO A 351 -17.29 -2.97 0.73
CA PRO A 351 -17.24 -4.37 1.10
C PRO A 351 -18.42 -4.77 1.99
N ALA A 352 -18.56 -6.08 2.23
CA ALA A 352 -19.50 -6.66 3.17
C ALA A 352 -20.98 -6.28 2.93
N VAL A 353 -21.33 -5.88 1.70
CA VAL A 353 -22.71 -5.54 1.36
C VAL A 353 -23.55 -6.80 1.40
N ALA A 354 -24.70 -6.75 2.08
CA ALA A 354 -25.65 -7.87 2.05
C ALA A 354 -26.06 -8.14 0.59
N ARG A 355 -25.95 -9.39 0.13
CA ARG A 355 -26.14 -9.73 -1.29
C ARG A 355 -27.49 -9.28 -1.86
N ALA A 356 -28.54 -9.32 -1.04
CA ALA A 356 -29.88 -8.85 -1.42
C ALA A 356 -29.97 -7.32 -1.60
N ALA A 357 -29.13 -6.56 -0.91
CA ALA A 357 -29.09 -5.09 -0.96
C ALA A 357 -28.09 -4.55 -2.00
N ALA A 358 -27.30 -5.43 -2.63
CA ALA A 358 -26.25 -5.04 -3.58
C ALA A 358 -26.77 -4.27 -4.81
N PRO A 359 -27.91 -4.62 -5.43
CA PRO A 359 -28.47 -3.83 -6.52
C PRO A 359 -28.87 -2.41 -6.09
N GLU A 360 -29.41 -2.24 -4.88
CA GLU A 360 -29.73 -0.91 -4.34
C GLU A 360 -28.44 -0.10 -4.10
N ALA A 361 -27.44 -0.70 -3.45
CA ALA A 361 -26.16 -0.05 -3.21
C ALA A 361 -25.51 0.42 -4.52
N LEU A 362 -25.54 -0.41 -5.57
CA LEU A 362 -25.02 -0.06 -6.90
C LEU A 362 -25.81 1.09 -7.54
N ALA A 363 -27.15 1.06 -7.47
CA ALA A 363 -27.99 2.15 -7.97
C ALA A 363 -27.74 3.48 -7.23
N ARG A 364 -27.49 3.43 -5.93
CA ARG A 364 -27.14 4.61 -5.12
C ARG A 364 -25.78 5.19 -5.52
N LEU A 365 -24.78 4.35 -5.81
CA LEU A 365 -23.48 4.80 -6.33
C LEU A 365 -23.63 5.46 -7.70
N ALA A 366 -24.45 4.87 -8.59
CA ALA A 366 -24.76 5.47 -9.88
C ALA A 366 -25.47 6.83 -9.75
N ALA A 367 -26.37 6.99 -8.78
CA ALA A 367 -27.03 8.25 -8.47
C ALA A 367 -26.08 9.34 -7.94
N LEU A 368 -24.90 8.96 -7.41
CA LEU A 368 -23.81 9.89 -7.08
C LEU A 368 -22.97 10.28 -8.31
N GLY A 369 -23.34 9.80 -9.50
CA GLY A 369 -22.62 10.04 -10.75
C GLY A 369 -21.39 9.14 -10.93
N PHE A 370 -21.30 8.03 -10.19
CA PHE A 370 -20.20 7.07 -10.35
C PHE A 370 -20.52 6.08 -11.46
N VAL A 371 -19.47 5.61 -12.13
CA VAL A 371 -19.54 4.61 -13.21
C VAL A 371 -19.29 3.20 -12.66
#